data_AF-A0A2K3J844-F1
#
_entry.id   AF-A0A2K3J844-F1
#
_cell.length_a   1.000
_cell.length_b   1.000
_cell.length_c   1.000
_cell.angle_alpha   90.00
_cell.angle_beta   90.00
_cell.angle_gamma   90.00
#
_symmetry.space_group_name_H-M   'P 1'
#
loop_
_entity.id
_entity.type
_entity.pdbx_description
1 polymer ?
#
loop_
_entity_poly.entity_id
_entity_poly.type
_entity_poly.pdbx_seq_one_letter_code
_entity_poly.pdbx_strand_id
1 'polypeptide(L)'
;MGTDPSVIARHVNFPVERIYFPIQRHTSRVQILRKNDPLKTADAIVTREKNILLGVKVADCVPVLLYDRSSDACGAVHAGWRGTADNILTRTIELMCSRHYSKPEDLLISIGPSIRWCCYAVGQEVLQAVTQATGPGEYSIRRYDHLCLDLPTANRVQAMRTGVPGSNIWMSNECTYCYHERFFSYRFSKRVFGNQGGFIGLSTAIYR
;
A
#
# COMPACT_ATOMS: atom_id res chain seq x y z
N MET A 1 5.09 16.64 -5.51
CA MET A 1 3.87 16.88 -4.69
C MET A 1 3.90 15.93 -3.52
N GLY A 2 3.69 16.42 -2.30
CA GLY A 2 3.70 15.60 -1.09
C GLY A 2 2.30 15.09 -0.72
N THR A 3 2.12 14.62 0.51
CA THR A 3 0.85 14.13 1.03
C THR A 3 0.05 15.18 1.82
N ASP A 4 0.14 16.45 1.43
CA ASP A 4 -0.64 17.54 2.04
C ASP A 4 -2.09 17.46 1.53
N PRO A 5 -3.09 17.25 2.41
CA PRO A 5 -4.49 17.14 1.99
C PRO A 5 -4.99 18.35 1.19
N SER A 6 -4.55 19.57 1.51
CA SER A 6 -4.98 20.80 0.81
C SER A 6 -4.40 20.88 -0.60
N VAL A 7 -3.20 20.34 -0.82
CA VAL A 7 -2.60 20.25 -2.16
C VAL A 7 -3.31 19.17 -2.97
N ILE A 8 -3.56 18.00 -2.37
CA ILE A 8 -4.28 16.89 -3.02
C ILE A 8 -5.68 17.33 -3.41
N ALA A 9 -6.45 17.91 -2.48
CA ALA A 9 -7.80 18.41 -2.68
C ALA A 9 -7.90 19.31 -3.91
N ARG A 10 -6.96 20.26 -4.07
CA ARG A 10 -6.90 21.14 -5.24
C ARG A 10 -6.58 20.39 -6.54
N HIS A 11 -5.68 19.41 -6.49
CA HIS A 11 -5.22 18.70 -7.68
C HIS A 11 -6.26 17.71 -8.22
N VAL A 12 -6.98 17.02 -7.34
CA VAL A 12 -8.01 16.03 -7.72
C VAL A 12 -9.44 16.59 -7.66
N ASN A 13 -9.59 17.90 -7.44
CA ASN A 13 -10.88 18.58 -7.26
C ASN A 13 -11.80 17.86 -6.25
N PHE A 14 -11.29 17.64 -5.04
CA PHE A 14 -11.95 16.84 -4.01
C PHE A 14 -12.00 17.59 -2.67
N PRO A 15 -13.09 17.49 -1.87
CA PRO A 15 -13.18 18.20 -0.60
C PRO A 15 -12.11 17.72 0.39
N VAL A 16 -11.36 18.64 0.97
CA VAL A 16 -10.21 18.32 1.85
C VAL A 16 -10.62 17.52 3.09
N GLU A 17 -11.81 17.79 3.63
CA GLU A 17 -12.42 17.10 4.77
C GLU A 17 -12.88 15.68 4.46
N ARG A 18 -12.82 15.28 3.19
CA ARG A 18 -13.13 13.93 2.70
C ARG A 18 -11.88 13.12 2.37
N ILE A 19 -10.68 13.65 2.63
CA ILE A 19 -9.40 12.97 2.42
C ILE A 19 -8.92 12.40 3.75
N TYR A 20 -8.74 11.08 3.80
CA TYR A 20 -8.43 10.37 5.04
C TYR A 20 -7.10 9.63 4.93
N PHE A 21 -6.26 9.81 5.95
CA PHE A 21 -5.02 9.07 6.14
C PHE A 21 -5.02 8.43 7.53
N PRO A 22 -4.71 7.14 7.68
CA PRO A 22 -4.63 6.56 9.02
C PRO A 22 -3.38 7.04 9.75
N ILE A 23 -3.33 6.84 11.07
CA ILE A 23 -2.12 7.09 11.85
C ILE A 23 -1.17 5.90 11.67
N GLN A 24 -0.33 5.97 10.63
CA GLN A 24 0.58 4.90 10.24
C GLN A 24 1.70 4.68 11.28
N ARG A 25 1.87 3.43 11.73
CA ARG A 25 2.88 3.03 12.71
C ARG A 25 3.60 1.73 12.33
N HIS A 26 3.56 1.34 11.05
CA HIS A 26 4.12 0.09 10.54
C HIS A 26 3.54 -1.16 11.21
N THR A 27 2.26 -1.11 11.56
CA THR A 27 1.46 -2.22 12.09
C THR A 27 0.82 -3.02 10.96
N SER A 28 0.08 -4.08 11.29
CA SER A 28 -0.82 -4.79 10.38
C SER A 28 -2.30 -4.48 10.62
N ARG A 29 -2.60 -3.39 11.33
CA ARG A 29 -3.98 -3.00 11.66
C ARG A 29 -4.66 -2.39 10.44
N VAL A 30 -5.88 -2.86 10.19
CA VAL A 30 -6.76 -2.38 9.12
C VAL A 30 -7.97 -1.70 9.77
N GLN A 31 -8.29 -0.48 9.35
CA GLN A 31 -9.49 0.24 9.77
C GLN A 31 -10.54 0.22 8.65
N ILE A 32 -11.75 -0.26 8.96
CA ILE A 32 -12.93 0.05 8.13
C ILE A 32 -13.28 1.49 8.44
N LEU A 33 -13.26 2.33 7.40
CA LEU A 33 -13.47 3.76 7.52
C LEU A 33 -14.85 4.13 6.98
N ARG A 34 -15.63 4.83 7.81
CA ARG A 34 -16.83 5.56 7.42
C ARG A 34 -16.60 7.06 7.44
N LYS A 35 -17.46 7.79 6.75
CA LYS A 35 -17.45 9.24 6.73
C LYS A 35 -17.55 9.79 8.15
N ASN A 36 -16.65 10.73 8.46
CA ASN A 36 -16.49 11.37 9.77
C ASN A 36 -16.00 10.45 10.90
N ASP A 37 -15.57 9.22 10.61
CA ASP A 37 -14.92 8.39 11.63
C ASP A 37 -13.64 9.04 12.13
N PRO A 38 -13.31 8.90 13.43
CA PRO A 38 -12.00 9.28 13.93
C PRO A 38 -10.93 8.36 13.32
N LEU A 39 -9.82 8.97 12.92
CA LEU A 39 -8.66 8.25 12.39
C LEU A 39 -7.93 7.54 13.53
N LYS A 40 -7.70 6.23 13.36
CA LYS A 40 -7.04 5.39 14.35
C LYS A 40 -5.62 5.03 13.89
N THR A 41 -4.84 4.48 14.82
CA THR A 41 -3.59 3.79 14.47
C THR A 41 -3.92 2.58 13.61
N ALA A 42 -3.53 2.68 12.34
CA ALA A 42 -3.70 1.66 11.31
C ALA A 42 -2.69 1.94 10.20
N ASP A 43 -2.39 0.91 9.42
CA ASP A 43 -1.54 1.02 8.23
C ASP A 43 -2.31 0.59 6.98
N ALA A 44 -3.58 0.21 7.12
CA ALA A 44 -4.51 0.03 6.02
C ALA A 44 -5.88 0.62 6.39
N ILE A 45 -6.55 1.20 5.39
CA ILE A 45 -7.93 1.68 5.48
C ILE A 45 -8.73 1.12 4.32
N VAL A 46 -9.96 0.69 4.61
CA VAL A 46 -10.92 0.18 3.61
C VAL A 46 -12.27 0.85 3.77
N THR A 47 -13.04 0.98 2.70
CA THR A 47 -14.38 1.53 2.73
C THR A 47 -15.26 1.03 1.59
N ARG A 48 -16.57 1.24 1.74
CA ARG A 48 -17.57 1.19 0.66
C ARG A 48 -18.27 2.53 0.46
N GLU A 49 -17.92 3.53 1.27
CA GLU A 49 -18.57 4.82 1.17
C GLU A 49 -18.04 5.60 -0.03
N LYS A 50 -18.97 6.24 -0.74
CA LYS A 50 -18.65 7.08 -1.89
C LYS A 50 -18.31 8.49 -1.43
N ASN A 51 -17.57 9.19 -2.28
CA ASN A 51 -17.13 10.56 -2.09
C ASN A 51 -16.25 10.72 -0.83
N ILE A 52 -15.43 9.70 -0.56
CA ILE A 52 -14.26 9.80 0.32
C ILE A 52 -13.00 9.32 -0.42
N LEU A 53 -11.86 9.94 -0.12
CA LEU A 53 -10.57 9.62 -0.69
C LEU A 53 -9.67 9.03 0.40
N LEU A 54 -9.30 7.76 0.26
CA LEU A 54 -8.38 7.06 1.13
C LEU A 54 -6.95 7.33 0.67
N GLY A 55 -6.05 7.58 1.61
CA GLY A 55 -4.64 7.81 1.35
C GLY A 55 -3.73 7.07 2.32
N VAL A 56 -2.58 6.60 1.82
CA VAL A 56 -1.45 6.15 2.63
C VAL A 56 -0.20 6.91 2.25
N LYS A 57 0.62 7.25 3.25
CA LYS A 57 1.87 8.00 3.07
C LYS A 57 3.05 7.03 3.03
N VAL A 58 3.95 7.21 2.08
CA VAL A 58 5.14 6.39 1.91
C VAL A 58 6.35 7.24 1.54
N ALA A 59 7.51 6.77 1.98
CA ALA A 59 8.80 7.08 1.40
C ALA A 59 9.60 5.77 1.53
N ASP A 60 9.75 5.04 0.41
CA ASP A 60 10.25 3.66 0.29
C ASP A 60 9.30 2.51 0.61
N CYS A 61 8.41 2.62 1.60
CA CYS A 61 7.43 1.55 1.86
C CYS A 61 6.46 1.38 0.68
N VAL A 62 5.80 0.22 0.58
CA VAL A 62 4.96 -0.12 -0.58
C VAL A 62 3.54 0.45 -0.40
N PRO A 63 3.07 1.37 -1.25
CA PRO A 63 1.67 1.73 -1.31
C PRO A 63 0.92 0.69 -2.14
N VAL A 64 -0.10 0.04 -1.56
CA VAL A 64 -0.97 -0.90 -2.28
C VAL A 64 -2.40 -0.36 -2.26
N LEU A 65 -3.03 -0.27 -3.43
CA LEU A 65 -4.42 0.15 -3.59
C LEU A 65 -5.25 -1.05 -4.06
N LEU A 66 -6.43 -1.22 -3.47
CA LEU A 66 -7.36 -2.30 -3.77
C LEU A 66 -8.69 -1.71 -4.21
N TYR A 67 -9.28 -2.25 -5.27
CA TYR A 67 -10.65 -1.95 -5.70
C TYR A 67 -11.40 -3.24 -5.97
N ASP A 68 -12.59 -3.36 -5.40
CA ASP A 68 -13.53 -4.43 -5.68
C ASP A 68 -14.60 -3.94 -6.66
N ARG A 69 -14.59 -4.53 -7.86
CA ARG A 69 -15.55 -4.22 -8.92
C ARG A 69 -16.98 -4.69 -8.63
N SER A 70 -17.15 -5.71 -7.79
CA SER A 70 -18.45 -6.30 -7.50
C SER A 70 -19.14 -5.63 -6.32
N SER A 71 -18.44 -5.43 -5.19
CA SER A 71 -19.07 -4.88 -3.97
C SER A 71 -18.99 -3.36 -3.84
N ASP A 72 -18.31 -2.71 -4.79
CA ASP A 72 -18.00 -1.27 -4.78
C ASP A 72 -17.31 -0.89 -3.46
N ALA A 73 -16.16 -1.54 -3.22
CA ALA A 73 -15.31 -1.33 -2.06
C ALA A 73 -13.90 -0.95 -2.52
N CYS A 74 -13.19 -0.14 -1.75
CA CYS A 74 -11.80 0.17 -2.01
C CYS A 74 -10.97 0.20 -0.73
N GLY A 75 -9.65 0.14 -0.89
CA GLY A 75 -8.71 0.17 0.21
C GLY A 75 -7.34 0.71 -0.17
N ALA A 76 -6.66 1.30 0.80
CA ALA A 76 -5.28 1.76 0.68
C ALA A 76 -4.45 1.16 1.82
N VAL A 77 -3.28 0.61 1.48
CA VAL A 77 -2.41 -0.15 2.38
C VAL A 77 -0.99 0.40 2.31
N HIS A 78 -0.42 0.65 3.48
CA HIS A 78 0.98 0.94 3.70
C HIS A 78 1.71 -0.33 4.12
N ALA A 79 2.43 -0.95 3.18
CA ALA A 79 3.18 -2.17 3.43
C ALA A 79 4.69 -1.89 3.51
N GLY A 80 5.16 -1.52 4.70
CA GLY A 80 6.59 -1.65 5.05
C GLY A 80 6.97 -3.11 5.33
N TRP A 81 8.24 -3.36 5.66
CA TRP A 81 8.68 -4.73 5.94
C TRP A 81 7.97 -5.37 7.15
N ARG A 82 7.71 -4.59 8.21
CA ARG A 82 6.95 -5.06 9.39
C ARG A 82 5.51 -5.41 9.03
N GLY A 83 4.81 -4.52 8.34
CA GLY A 83 3.46 -4.78 7.86
C GLY A 83 3.39 -6.01 6.93
N THR A 84 4.39 -6.18 6.06
CA THR A 84 4.50 -7.34 5.17
C THR A 84 4.75 -8.63 5.97
N ALA A 85 5.67 -8.61 6.94
CA ALA A 85 5.92 -9.73 7.85
C ALA A 85 4.70 -10.06 8.75
N ASP A 86 3.83 -9.08 9.00
CA ASP A 86 2.60 -9.28 9.75
C ASP A 86 1.35 -9.51 8.86
N ASN A 87 1.56 -9.79 7.56
CA ASN A 87 0.51 -10.10 6.59
C ASN A 87 -0.55 -8.99 6.39
N ILE A 88 -0.16 -7.70 6.39
CA ILE A 88 -1.11 -6.58 6.29
C ILE A 88 -1.98 -6.64 5.02
N LEU A 89 -1.42 -7.01 3.87
CA LEU A 89 -2.19 -7.07 2.63
C LEU A 89 -3.20 -8.22 2.66
N THR A 90 -2.78 -9.41 3.09
CA THR A 90 -3.67 -10.57 3.32
C THR A 90 -4.81 -10.20 4.27
N ARG A 91 -4.51 -9.61 5.43
CA ARG A 91 -5.51 -9.16 6.42
C ARG A 91 -6.48 -8.13 5.84
N THR A 92 -6.00 -7.25 4.97
CA THR A 92 -6.84 -6.25 4.30
C THR A 92 -7.82 -6.93 3.35
N ILE A 93 -7.35 -7.88 2.54
CA ILE A 93 -8.19 -8.65 1.62
C ILE A 93 -9.23 -9.48 2.40
N GLU A 94 -8.81 -10.20 3.44
CA GLU A 94 -9.71 -10.99 4.30
C GLU A 94 -10.78 -10.12 4.98
N LEU A 95 -10.41 -8.90 5.40
CA LEU A 95 -11.36 -7.96 5.98
C LEU A 95 -12.38 -7.48 4.92
N MET A 96 -11.93 -7.16 3.72
CA MET A 96 -12.83 -6.81 2.61
C MET A 96 -13.76 -7.97 2.28
N CYS A 97 -13.26 -9.21 2.20
CA CYS A 97 -14.09 -10.39 1.97
C CYS A 97 -15.13 -10.59 3.08
N SER A 98 -14.73 -10.51 4.34
CA SER A 98 -15.62 -10.77 5.48
C SER A 98 -16.60 -9.64 5.80
N ARG A 99 -16.25 -8.38 5.49
CA ARG A 99 -17.05 -7.20 5.91
C ARG A 99 -17.67 -6.43 4.75
N HIS A 100 -17.16 -6.60 3.55
CA HIS A 100 -17.66 -5.96 2.34
C HIS A 100 -18.19 -6.99 1.33
N TYR A 101 -18.12 -8.29 1.66
CA TYR A 101 -18.52 -9.40 0.80
C TYR A 101 -17.74 -9.42 -0.51
N SER A 102 -16.52 -8.88 -0.49
CA SER A 102 -15.60 -8.93 -1.61
C SER A 102 -15.19 -10.35 -1.94
N LYS A 103 -14.90 -10.60 -3.21
CA LYS A 103 -14.30 -11.85 -3.66
C LYS A 103 -12.92 -11.60 -4.23
N PRO A 104 -11.91 -12.42 -3.91
CA PRO A 104 -10.54 -12.23 -4.41
C PRO A 104 -10.46 -12.10 -5.93
N GLU A 105 -11.28 -12.84 -6.69
CA GLU A 105 -11.35 -12.77 -8.15
C GLU A 105 -11.84 -11.43 -8.71
N ASP A 106 -12.59 -10.66 -7.92
CA ASP A 106 -13.14 -9.35 -8.30
C ASP A 106 -12.23 -8.18 -7.91
N LEU A 107 -11.23 -8.43 -7.06
CA LEU A 107 -10.26 -7.45 -6.63
C LEU A 107 -9.28 -7.10 -7.75
N LEU A 108 -9.15 -5.80 -8.02
CA LEU A 108 -8.05 -5.18 -8.74
C LEU A 108 -7.08 -4.59 -7.74
N ILE A 109 -5.79 -4.84 -7.92
CA ILE A 109 -4.73 -4.36 -7.02
C ILE A 109 -3.69 -3.59 -7.81
N SER A 110 -3.31 -2.42 -7.29
CA SER A 110 -2.18 -1.63 -7.79
C SER A 110 -1.11 -1.55 -6.71
N ILE A 111 0.11 -1.98 -7.04
CA ILE A 111 1.29 -1.91 -6.18
C ILE A 111 2.18 -0.79 -6.73
N GLY A 112 2.22 0.35 -6.03
CA GLY A 112 2.87 1.57 -6.52
C GLY A 112 4.40 1.63 -6.31
N PRO A 113 5.04 2.73 -6.73
CA PRO A 113 6.47 2.94 -6.57
C PRO A 113 6.93 2.83 -5.10
N SER A 114 7.99 2.07 -4.88
CA SER A 114 8.57 1.81 -3.56
C SER A 114 10.07 1.53 -3.69
N ILE A 115 10.78 1.31 -2.59
CA ILE A 115 12.15 0.80 -2.70
C ILE A 115 12.10 -0.64 -3.22
N ARG A 116 13.03 -0.99 -4.11
CA ARG A 116 13.15 -2.32 -4.73
C ARG A 116 14.43 -3.02 -4.28
N TRP A 117 14.55 -4.31 -4.61
CA TRP A 117 15.75 -5.11 -4.31
C TRP A 117 17.06 -4.46 -4.78
N CYS A 118 17.04 -3.65 -5.84
CA CYS A 118 18.24 -2.98 -6.34
C CYS A 118 18.88 -2.02 -5.30
N CYS A 119 18.10 -1.53 -4.33
CA CYS A 119 18.54 -0.57 -3.31
C CYS A 119 18.18 -0.97 -1.87
N TYR A 120 17.42 -2.05 -1.67
CA TYR A 120 16.92 -2.44 -0.35
C TYR A 120 17.67 -3.62 0.25
N ALA A 121 18.90 -3.34 0.72
CA ALA A 121 19.65 -4.27 1.56
C ALA A 121 19.04 -4.34 2.97
N VAL A 122 18.87 -5.56 3.48
CA VAL A 122 18.28 -5.90 4.77
C VAL A 122 19.10 -6.97 5.51
N GLY A 123 18.90 -7.09 6.82
CA GLY A 123 19.46 -8.18 7.61
C GLY A 123 18.70 -9.51 7.41
N GLN A 124 19.31 -10.60 7.88
CA GLN A 124 18.76 -11.96 7.81
C GLN A 124 17.39 -12.04 8.50
N GLU A 125 17.23 -11.33 9.62
CA GLU A 125 16.02 -11.28 10.44
C GLU A 125 14.81 -10.73 9.68
N VAL A 126 15.03 -9.71 8.84
CA VAL A 126 13.95 -9.11 8.04
C VAL A 126 13.50 -10.08 6.95
N LEU A 127 14.44 -10.73 6.24
CA LEU A 127 14.08 -11.73 5.24
C LEU A 127 13.34 -12.92 5.87
N GLN A 128 13.82 -13.41 7.00
CA GLN A 128 13.19 -14.54 7.70
C GLN A 128 11.76 -14.19 8.11
N ALA A 129 11.53 -13.03 8.72
CA ALA A 129 10.19 -12.59 9.10
C ALA A 129 9.25 -12.47 7.89
N VAL A 130 9.70 -11.86 6.80
CA VAL A 130 8.91 -11.74 5.56
C VAL A 130 8.68 -13.10 4.91
N THR A 131 9.65 -14.01 4.95
CA THR A 131 9.52 -15.35 4.35
C THR A 131 8.61 -16.25 5.17
N GLN A 132 8.60 -16.13 6.49
CA GLN A 132 7.65 -16.83 7.35
C GLN A 132 6.21 -16.41 7.05
N ALA A 133 5.98 -15.12 6.80
CA ALA A 133 4.67 -14.57 6.48
C ALA A 133 4.21 -14.89 5.05
N THR A 134 5.10 -14.65 4.08
CA THR A 134 4.81 -14.74 2.65
C THR A 134 4.95 -16.16 2.11
N GLY A 135 5.65 -17.07 2.81
CA GLY A 135 6.12 -18.35 2.31
C GLY A 135 7.10 -18.21 1.13
N PRO A 136 7.53 -19.31 0.50
CA PRO A 136 8.56 -19.26 -0.55
C PRO A 136 8.12 -18.39 -1.74
N GLY A 137 9.07 -17.67 -2.34
CA GLY A 137 8.88 -16.86 -3.53
C GLY A 137 10.14 -16.10 -3.96
N GLU A 138 10.12 -15.56 -5.17
CA GLU A 138 11.25 -14.83 -5.77
C GLU A 138 11.22 -13.33 -5.43
N TYR A 139 11.14 -13.00 -4.14
CA TYR A 139 11.12 -11.63 -3.65
C TYR A 139 12.40 -11.26 -2.88
N SER A 140 13.46 -12.07 -2.99
CA SER A 140 14.77 -11.75 -2.43
C SER A 140 15.90 -12.24 -3.32
N ILE A 141 17.03 -11.56 -3.26
CA ILE A 141 18.24 -11.91 -3.99
C ILE A 141 19.46 -11.59 -3.13
N ARG A 142 20.51 -12.42 -3.22
CA ARG A 142 21.81 -12.09 -2.65
C ARG A 142 22.65 -11.39 -3.72
N ARG A 143 23.07 -10.15 -3.45
CA ARG A 143 23.97 -9.37 -4.31
C ARG A 143 25.23 -9.03 -3.54
N TYR A 144 26.37 -9.56 -4.00
CA TYR A 144 27.62 -9.49 -3.26
C TYR A 144 27.40 -10.03 -1.83
N ASP A 145 27.80 -9.27 -0.81
CA ASP A 145 27.63 -9.60 0.60
C ASP A 145 26.28 -9.15 1.19
N HIS A 146 25.37 -8.63 0.36
CA HIS A 146 24.10 -8.08 0.82
C HIS A 146 22.92 -8.97 0.44
N LEU A 147 22.01 -9.10 1.40
CA LEU A 147 20.69 -9.67 1.18
C LEU A 147 19.73 -8.54 0.81
N CYS A 148 19.16 -8.64 -0.38
CA CYS A 148 18.27 -7.63 -0.94
C CYS A 148 16.85 -8.15 -0.99
N LEU A 149 15.89 -7.34 -0.54
CA LEU A 149 14.48 -7.71 -0.45
C LEU A 149 13.63 -6.88 -1.42
N ASP A 150 12.62 -7.51 -2.00
CA ASP A 150 11.65 -6.90 -2.91
C ASP A 150 10.24 -6.95 -2.31
N LEU A 151 9.93 -5.99 -1.42
CA LEU A 151 8.64 -5.93 -0.73
C LEU A 151 7.42 -5.89 -1.67
N PRO A 152 7.44 -5.20 -2.84
CA PRO A 152 6.35 -5.26 -3.81
C PRO A 152 6.04 -6.68 -4.27
N THR A 153 7.07 -7.44 -4.60
CA THR A 153 6.94 -8.84 -5.06
C THR A 153 6.45 -9.74 -3.92
N ALA A 154 6.92 -9.52 -2.69
CA ALA A 154 6.40 -10.24 -1.52
C ALA A 154 4.90 -9.99 -1.30
N ASN A 155 4.46 -8.73 -1.39
CA ASN A 155 3.03 -8.37 -1.29
C ASN A 155 2.22 -8.94 -2.47
N ARG A 156 2.75 -8.95 -3.70
CA ARG A 156 2.10 -9.62 -4.84
C ARG A 156 1.89 -11.11 -4.58
N VAL A 157 2.89 -11.80 -4.02
CA VAL A 157 2.76 -13.22 -3.64
C VAL A 157 1.69 -13.40 -2.56
N GLN A 158 1.66 -12.54 -1.53
CA GLN A 158 0.62 -12.58 -0.49
C GLN A 158 -0.79 -12.41 -1.09
N ALA A 159 -0.99 -11.43 -1.99
CA ALA A 159 -2.27 -11.21 -2.66
C ALA A 159 -2.69 -12.41 -3.53
N MET A 160 -1.78 -13.00 -4.30
CA MET A 160 -2.12 -14.17 -5.12
C MET A 160 -2.53 -15.38 -4.27
N ARG A 161 -1.95 -15.53 -3.08
CA ARG A 161 -2.29 -16.62 -2.15
C ARG A 161 -3.67 -16.47 -1.52
N THR A 162 -4.27 -15.28 -1.50
CA THR A 162 -5.67 -15.11 -1.09
C THR A 162 -6.66 -15.44 -2.20
N GLY A 163 -6.18 -15.77 -3.40
CA GLY A 163 -7.00 -16.09 -4.56
C GLY A 163 -7.11 -14.96 -5.59
N VAL A 164 -6.45 -13.81 -5.36
CA VAL A 164 -6.46 -12.70 -6.34
C VAL A 164 -5.72 -13.14 -7.62
N PRO A 165 -6.36 -13.10 -8.80
CA PRO A 165 -5.70 -13.45 -10.05
C PRO A 165 -4.48 -12.57 -10.31
N GLY A 166 -3.36 -13.17 -10.73
CA GLY A 166 -2.15 -12.42 -11.03
C GLY A 166 -2.34 -11.37 -12.14
N SER A 167 -3.32 -11.56 -13.03
CA SER A 167 -3.74 -10.61 -14.06
C SER A 167 -4.45 -9.37 -13.52
N ASN A 168 -4.98 -9.43 -12.30
CA ASN A 168 -5.64 -8.30 -11.63
C ASN A 168 -4.66 -7.46 -10.81
N ILE A 169 -3.38 -7.82 -10.77
CA ILE A 169 -2.36 -7.14 -9.99
C ILE A 169 -1.43 -6.39 -10.93
N TRP A 170 -1.58 -5.07 -10.99
CA TRP A 170 -0.59 -4.20 -11.61
C TRP A 170 0.49 -3.83 -10.58
N MET A 171 1.75 -3.81 -10.99
CA MET A 171 2.88 -3.46 -10.13
C MET A 171 3.84 -2.52 -10.86
N SER A 172 4.15 -1.39 -10.23
CA SER A 172 5.16 -0.46 -10.72
C SER A 172 6.56 -1.08 -10.63
N ASN A 173 7.37 -0.83 -11.66
CA ASN A 173 8.79 -1.20 -11.69
C ASN A 173 9.71 -0.08 -11.17
N GLU A 174 9.16 1.03 -10.68
CA GLU A 174 9.94 2.18 -10.26
C GLU A 174 10.47 2.02 -8.83
N CYS A 175 11.78 2.24 -8.66
CA CYS A 175 12.43 2.28 -7.35
C CYS A 175 12.52 3.71 -6.83
N THR A 176 11.92 4.00 -5.67
CA THR A 176 11.94 5.35 -5.06
C THR A 176 13.35 5.84 -4.74
N TYR A 177 14.26 4.92 -4.41
CA TYR A 177 15.67 5.25 -4.18
C TYR A 177 16.38 5.62 -5.49
N CYS A 178 16.19 4.84 -6.56
CA CYS A 178 16.85 5.11 -7.86
C CYS A 178 16.34 6.40 -8.50
N TYR A 179 15.03 6.67 -8.37
CA TYR A 179 14.38 7.84 -8.94
C TYR A 179 14.12 8.92 -7.88
N HIS A 180 15.11 9.20 -7.04
CA HIS A 180 15.00 10.14 -5.91
C HIS A 180 14.74 11.60 -6.33
N GLU A 181 14.92 11.95 -7.60
CA GLU A 181 14.51 13.25 -8.16
C GLU A 181 12.99 13.34 -8.40
N ARG A 182 12.32 12.19 -8.54
CA ARG A 182 10.88 12.08 -8.77
C ARG A 182 10.11 11.68 -7.51
N PHE A 183 10.72 10.93 -6.62
CA PHE A 183 10.10 10.39 -5.40
C PHE A 183 10.88 10.75 -4.14
N PHE A 184 10.19 10.90 -3.01
CA PHE A 184 10.90 10.89 -1.73
C PHE A 184 11.34 9.46 -1.40
N SER A 185 12.55 9.34 -0.87
CA SER A 185 13.12 8.08 -0.39
C SER A 185 13.79 8.33 0.95
N TYR A 186 13.28 7.66 1.99
CA TYR A 186 13.83 7.76 3.34
C TYR A 186 15.27 7.24 3.39
N ARG A 187 15.53 6.12 2.71
CA ARG A 187 16.83 5.46 2.63
C ARG A 187 17.85 6.30 1.86
N PHE A 188 17.43 6.99 0.80
CA PHE A 188 18.31 7.90 0.05
C PHE A 188 18.61 9.17 0.84
N SER A 189 17.56 9.89 1.25
CA SER A 189 17.71 11.26 1.72
C SER A 189 18.34 11.38 3.10
N LYS A 190 18.24 10.36 3.97
CA LYS A 190 18.75 10.27 5.37
C LYS A 190 18.34 11.40 6.34
N ARG A 191 17.97 12.60 5.87
CA ARG A 191 17.73 13.84 6.61
C ARG A 191 16.63 14.74 6.03
N VAL A 192 16.29 14.62 4.75
CA VAL A 192 15.17 15.38 4.15
C VAL A 192 13.86 14.64 4.38
N PHE A 193 12.92 15.32 5.03
CA PHE A 193 11.61 14.79 5.37
C PHE A 193 10.61 15.15 4.27
N GLY A 194 10.04 14.12 3.65
CA GLY A 194 9.00 14.24 2.63
C GLY A 194 8.38 12.89 2.39
N ASN A 195 7.13 12.91 1.93
CA ASN A 195 6.34 11.71 1.72
C ASN A 195 5.56 11.88 0.42
N GLN A 196 5.46 10.81 -0.35
CA GLN A 196 4.47 10.63 -1.40
C GLN A 196 3.37 9.69 -0.88
N GLY A 197 2.36 9.41 -1.69
CA GLY A 197 1.28 8.52 -1.25
C GLY A 197 0.54 7.84 -2.39
N GLY A 198 -0.19 6.79 -2.04
CA GLY A 198 -1.19 6.17 -2.89
C GLY A 198 -2.58 6.64 -2.46
N PHE A 199 -3.44 6.95 -3.42
CA PHE A 199 -4.79 7.47 -3.18
C PHE A 199 -5.83 6.70 -3.98
N ILE A 200 -6.95 6.37 -3.35
CA ILE A 200 -8.09 5.74 -4.01
C ILE A 200 -9.39 6.20 -3.37
N GLY A 201 -10.43 6.36 -4.17
CA GLY A 201 -11.74 6.75 -3.71
C GLY A 201 -12.82 6.25 -4.67
N LEU A 202 -14.03 6.10 -4.16
CA LEU A 202 -15.21 5.80 -4.96
C LEU A 202 -15.95 7.11 -5.21
N SER A 203 -16.30 7.40 -6.45
CA SER A 203 -17.02 8.63 -6.80
C SER A 203 -18.44 8.31 -7.27
N THR A 204 -19.43 9.10 -6.85
CA THR A 204 -20.74 9.12 -7.54
C THR A 204 -20.76 10.05 -8.74
N ALA A 205 -19.80 10.98 -8.83
CA ALA A 205 -19.66 11.90 -9.94
C ALA A 205 -18.68 11.36 -10.97
N ILE A 206 -19.07 11.38 -12.25
CA ILE A 206 -18.10 11.30 -13.34
C ILE A 206 -17.40 12.66 -13.35
N TYR A 207 -16.28 12.77 -12.63
CA TYR A 207 -15.41 13.93 -12.77
C TYR A 207 -14.78 13.83 -14.17
N ARG A 208 -15.31 14.60 -15.12
CA ARG A 208 -14.71 14.83 -16.44
C ARG A 208 -13.63 15.89 -16.33
#